data_AF-A0AAD2DUM3-F1
#
_entry.id   AF-A0AAD2DUM3-F1
#
_cell.length_a   1.000
_cell.length_b   1.000
_cell.length_c   1.000
_cell.angle_alpha   90.00
_cell.angle_beta   90.00
_cell.angle_gamma   90.00
#
_symmetry.space_group_name_H-M   'P 1'
#
loop_
_entity.id
_entity.type
_entity.pdbx_description
1 polymer ?
#
loop_
_entity_poly.entity_id
_entity_poly.type
_entity_poly.pdbx_seq_one_letter_code
_entity_poly.pdbx_strand_id
1 'polypeptide(L)'
;MAFSTRFLSRSTRQVYTGHMILQPEKAISARSYAKAAGSAPPALKGDEMLKGIFLEVKKKFDTALGILRKEKITIDPDNPAAVSEYAGVMKTVRQKADLFSESQRIKYTIESRTQGIPDARSYLLALKEIRIKRGLTDELGAEAMMMDALEKVEQELKKPLMRNDKKGIALLMTKFDKINQKLGIRREDLPKYEEQLELKIAKAQLEELKKDAFEAMDTQKKREEFKDEEMPDVKSLDIRNFI
;
A
#
# COMPACT_ATOMS: atom_id res chain seq x y z
N MET A 1 -24.47 15.14 -75.55
CA MET A 1 -25.90 14.75 -75.57
C MET A 1 -26.03 13.35 -74.99
N ALA A 2 -27.11 13.12 -74.20
CA ALA A 2 -27.75 11.86 -73.76
C ALA A 2 -26.89 10.83 -72.98
N PHE A 3 -27.10 10.56 -71.67
CA PHE A 3 -28.14 9.70 -71.05
C PHE A 3 -28.21 8.29 -71.70
N SER A 4 -28.13 7.15 -71.00
CA SER A 4 -28.83 6.77 -69.76
C SER A 4 -28.33 5.44 -69.13
N THR A 5 -28.32 5.44 -67.79
CA THR A 5 -28.63 4.39 -66.78
C THR A 5 -28.98 2.94 -67.19
N ARG A 6 -28.45 1.96 -66.42
CA ARG A 6 -29.13 0.84 -65.67
C ARG A 6 -28.05 0.03 -64.91
N PHE A 7 -28.22 -0.66 -63.78
CA PHE A 7 -29.11 -0.66 -62.62
C PHE A 7 -28.45 -1.62 -61.59
N LEU A 8 -28.37 -1.22 -60.31
CA LEU A 8 -28.36 -2.03 -59.08
C LEU A 8 -27.60 -3.38 -59.01
N SER A 9 -26.55 -3.41 -58.18
CA SER A 9 -26.31 -4.53 -57.26
C SER A 9 -26.24 -4.01 -55.82
N ARG A 10 -27.25 -4.35 -55.02
CA ARG A 10 -27.25 -4.25 -53.55
C ARG A 10 -26.32 -5.36 -53.04
N SER A 11 -25.51 -5.23 -51.99
CA SER A 11 -25.94 -4.95 -50.62
C SER A 11 -24.72 -5.01 -49.66
N THR A 12 -24.81 -4.21 -48.58
CA THR A 12 -24.29 -4.50 -47.22
C THR A 12 -22.79 -4.51 -46.95
N ARG A 13 -22.21 -3.32 -46.81
CA ARG A 13 -21.39 -2.99 -45.63
C ARG A 13 -21.78 -1.59 -45.16
N GLN A 14 -22.71 -1.55 -44.21
CA GLN A 14 -22.99 -0.37 -43.40
C GLN A 14 -21.73 -0.05 -42.60
N VAL A 15 -20.87 0.79 -43.15
CA VAL A 15 -19.93 1.57 -42.34
C VAL A 15 -20.76 2.72 -41.80
N TYR A 16 -21.03 2.67 -40.49
CA TYR A 16 -21.61 3.77 -39.73
C TYR A 16 -20.64 4.96 -39.79
N THR A 17 -20.70 5.74 -40.87
CA THR A 17 -20.13 7.08 -40.95
C THR A 17 -21.09 8.01 -40.22
N GLY A 18 -20.95 8.05 -38.89
CA GLY A 18 -21.53 9.11 -38.09
C GLY A 18 -20.96 10.44 -38.56
N HIS A 19 -21.72 11.18 -39.36
CA HIS A 19 -21.48 12.59 -39.60
C HIS A 19 -21.62 13.31 -38.26
N MET A 20 -20.49 13.52 -37.56
CA MET A 20 -20.43 14.57 -36.55
C MET A 20 -20.57 15.90 -37.30
N ILE A 21 -21.80 16.41 -37.34
CA ILE A 21 -22.06 17.80 -37.67
C ILE A 21 -21.45 18.62 -36.53
N LEU A 22 -20.19 19.02 -36.68
CA LEU A 22 -19.60 20.06 -35.85
C LEU A 22 -20.38 21.33 -36.18
N GLN A 23 -21.23 21.79 -35.26
CA GLN A 23 -21.82 23.12 -35.36
C GLN A 23 -20.67 24.14 -35.46
N PRO A 24 -20.56 24.91 -36.55
CA PRO A 24 -19.44 25.83 -36.77
C PRO A 24 -19.45 27.02 -35.80
N GLU A 25 -20.51 27.21 -35.01
CA GLU A 25 -20.69 28.40 -34.17
C GLU A 25 -20.02 28.33 -32.79
N LYS A 26 -19.40 27.20 -32.39
CA LYS A 26 -18.62 27.08 -31.15
C LYS A 26 -17.31 26.31 -31.31
N ALA A 27 -16.66 26.43 -32.46
CA ALA A 27 -15.29 25.93 -32.63
C ALA A 27 -14.29 26.89 -31.97
N ILE A 28 -14.14 26.77 -30.64
CA ILE A 28 -13.12 27.47 -29.89
C ILE A 28 -11.76 26.89 -30.29
N SER A 29 -10.99 27.61 -31.11
CA SER A 29 -9.64 27.20 -31.51
C SER A 29 -8.79 26.95 -30.26
N ALA A 30 -8.01 25.87 -30.21
CA ALA A 30 -7.07 25.60 -29.11
C ALA A 30 -6.15 26.82 -28.82
N ARG A 31 -5.87 27.65 -29.83
CA ARG A 31 -5.10 28.90 -29.69
C ARG A 31 -5.80 29.99 -28.87
N SER A 32 -7.12 29.94 -28.72
CA SER A 32 -7.87 30.91 -27.90
C SER A 32 -7.65 30.71 -26.39
N TYR A 33 -7.35 29.47 -25.95
CA TYR A 33 -6.92 29.20 -24.57
C TYR A 33 -5.56 29.81 -24.26
N ALA A 34 -4.67 29.94 -25.26
CA ALA A 34 -3.39 30.62 -25.10
C ALA A 34 -3.53 32.15 -24.98
N LYS A 35 -4.61 32.75 -25.52
CA LYS A 35 -4.87 34.20 -25.42
C LYS A 35 -5.39 34.64 -24.05
N ALA A 36 -5.94 33.71 -23.26
CA ALA A 36 -6.27 33.94 -21.85
C ALA A 36 -5.07 33.75 -20.91
N ALA A 37 -3.92 33.30 -21.42
CA ALA A 37 -2.73 32.97 -20.63
C ALA A 37 -1.86 34.20 -20.27
N GLY A 38 -2.45 35.39 -20.15
CA GLY A 38 -1.75 36.57 -19.60
C GLY A 38 -1.48 36.44 -18.09
N SER A 39 -2.25 35.58 -17.41
CA SER A 39 -2.01 35.18 -16.03
C SER A 39 -2.51 33.75 -15.87
N ALA A 40 -1.67 32.85 -15.39
CA ALA A 40 -2.14 31.56 -14.89
C ALA A 40 -3.30 31.82 -13.90
N PRO A 41 -4.39 31.04 -13.93
CA PRO A 41 -5.42 31.13 -12.90
C PRO A 41 -4.75 31.07 -11.52
N PRO A 42 -5.16 31.91 -10.55
CA PRO A 42 -4.57 31.88 -9.22
C PRO A 42 -4.70 30.46 -8.65
N ALA A 43 -3.59 29.93 -8.15
CA ALA A 43 -3.55 28.57 -7.59
C ALA A 43 -4.64 28.44 -6.53
N LEU A 44 -5.51 27.42 -6.66
CA LEU A 44 -6.49 27.13 -5.64
C LEU A 44 -5.76 26.51 -4.45
N LYS A 45 -6.26 26.73 -3.23
CA LYS A 45 -5.69 26.09 -2.02
C LYS A 45 -5.60 24.57 -2.14
N GLY A 46 -6.51 23.96 -2.91
CA GLY A 46 -6.47 22.53 -3.24
C GLY A 46 -5.27 22.15 -4.10
N ASP A 47 -4.87 23.00 -5.06
CA ASP A 47 -3.74 22.74 -5.96
C ASP A 47 -2.42 22.78 -5.19
N GLU A 48 -2.27 23.72 -4.25
CA GLU A 48 -1.10 23.81 -3.37
C GLU A 48 -0.99 22.59 -2.45
N MET A 49 -2.11 22.12 -1.89
CA MET A 49 -2.15 20.91 -1.07
C MET A 49 -1.75 19.67 -1.88
N LEU A 50 -2.33 19.47 -3.06
CA LEU A 50 -2.00 18.34 -3.93
C LEU A 50 -0.54 18.37 -4.40
N LYS A 51 -0.03 19.56 -4.74
CA LYS A 51 1.38 19.76 -5.09
C LYS A 51 2.29 19.42 -3.91
N GLY A 52 1.92 19.81 -2.70
CA GLY A 52 2.64 19.44 -1.47
C GLY A 52 2.72 17.92 -1.29
N ILE A 53 1.59 17.22 -1.39
CA ILE A 53 1.52 15.76 -1.29
C ILE A 53 2.36 15.10 -2.39
N PHE A 54 2.26 15.57 -3.63
CA PHE A 54 3.03 15.04 -4.74
C PHE A 54 4.54 15.18 -4.51
N LEU A 55 4.99 16.37 -4.07
CA LEU A 55 6.40 16.62 -3.79
C LEU A 55 6.91 15.76 -2.62
N GLU A 56 6.09 15.55 -1.60
CA GLU A 56 6.43 14.66 -0.48
C GLU A 56 6.59 13.22 -0.97
N VAL A 57 5.60 12.68 -1.70
CA VAL A 57 5.65 11.32 -2.24
C VAL A 57 6.84 11.15 -3.18
N LYS A 58 7.08 12.11 -4.07
CA LYS A 58 8.24 12.10 -4.98
C LYS A 58 9.55 12.05 -4.20
N LYS A 59 9.70 12.88 -3.16
CA LYS A 59 10.90 12.88 -2.31
C LYS A 59 11.13 11.52 -1.65
N LYS A 60 10.08 10.88 -1.13
CA LYS A 60 10.18 9.53 -0.53
C LYS A 60 10.61 8.50 -1.56
N PHE A 61 10.03 8.55 -2.76
CA PHE A 61 10.38 7.66 -3.86
C PHE A 61 11.83 7.84 -4.34
N ASP A 62 12.25 9.08 -4.60
CA ASP A 62 13.62 9.41 -5.01
C ASP A 62 14.64 8.96 -3.94
N THR A 63 14.29 9.10 -2.66
CA THR A 63 15.14 8.64 -1.54
C THR A 63 15.28 7.11 -1.53
N ALA A 64 14.18 6.38 -1.74
CA ALA A 64 14.19 4.92 -1.81
C ALA A 64 15.03 4.42 -3.00
N LEU A 65 14.81 4.97 -4.20
CA LEU A 65 15.59 4.62 -5.39
C LEU A 65 17.07 4.95 -5.22
N GLY A 66 17.39 6.08 -4.59
CA GLY A 66 18.78 6.48 -4.33
C GLY A 66 19.55 5.52 -3.42
N ILE A 67 18.85 4.73 -2.59
CA ILE A 67 19.44 3.67 -1.76
C ILE A 67 19.53 2.38 -2.59
N LEU A 68 18.44 1.96 -3.24
CA LEU A 68 18.39 0.72 -4.02
C LEU A 68 19.37 0.71 -5.20
N ARG A 69 19.72 1.87 -5.77
CA ARG A 69 20.77 1.99 -6.81
C ARG A 69 22.20 1.79 -6.28
N LYS A 70 22.42 1.87 -4.97
CA LYS A 70 23.76 1.75 -4.36
C LYS A 70 24.00 0.36 -3.80
N GLU A 71 23.02 -0.16 -3.08
CA GLU A 71 23.09 -1.45 -2.41
C GLU A 71 23.00 -2.59 -3.43
N LYS A 72 23.94 -3.54 -3.36
CA LYS A 72 23.87 -4.75 -4.18
C LYS A 72 22.96 -5.75 -3.47
N ILE A 73 21.90 -6.19 -4.14
CA ILE A 73 20.93 -7.15 -3.60
C ILE A 73 21.21 -8.52 -4.20
N THR A 74 21.47 -9.51 -3.35
CA THR A 74 21.58 -10.91 -3.77
C THR A 74 20.20 -11.55 -3.78
N ILE A 75 19.73 -11.99 -4.96
CA ILE A 75 18.40 -12.61 -5.12
C ILE A 75 18.46 -14.09 -4.73
N ASP A 76 18.40 -14.37 -3.43
CA ASP A 76 18.42 -15.73 -2.90
C ASP A 76 17.48 -15.88 -1.68
N PRO A 77 16.18 -16.15 -1.89
CA PRO A 77 15.20 -16.26 -0.80
C PRO A 77 15.43 -17.48 0.12
N ASP A 78 16.20 -18.47 -0.34
CA ASP A 78 16.50 -19.70 0.40
C ASP A 78 17.72 -19.53 1.32
N ASN A 79 18.53 -18.48 1.11
CA ASN A 79 19.67 -18.14 1.93
C ASN A 79 19.30 -17.12 3.03
N PRO A 80 19.34 -17.51 4.33
CA PRO A 80 18.99 -16.61 5.43
C PRO A 80 19.84 -15.34 5.50
N ALA A 81 21.11 -15.40 5.07
CA ALA A 81 22.00 -14.24 5.07
C ALA A 81 21.56 -13.20 4.03
N ALA A 82 21.18 -13.65 2.82
CA ALA A 82 20.68 -12.76 1.77
C ALA A 82 19.32 -12.13 2.16
N VAL A 83 18.44 -12.90 2.79
CA VAL A 83 17.17 -12.39 3.33
C VAL A 83 17.41 -11.33 4.40
N SER A 84 18.35 -11.57 5.32
CA SER A 84 18.70 -10.61 6.39
C SER A 84 19.33 -9.34 5.84
N GLU A 85 20.24 -9.45 4.87
CA GLU A 85 20.85 -8.31 4.18
C GLU A 85 19.79 -7.46 3.48
N TYR A 86 18.92 -8.09 2.69
CA TYR A 86 17.83 -7.41 2.00
C TYR A 86 16.83 -6.76 2.97
N ALA A 87 16.49 -7.43 4.08
CA ALA A 87 15.68 -6.84 5.14
C ALA A 87 16.33 -5.57 5.73
N GLY A 88 17.66 -5.59 5.92
CA GLY A 88 18.44 -4.42 6.36
C GLY A 88 18.40 -3.25 5.38
N VAL A 89 18.53 -3.53 4.07
CA VAL A 89 18.38 -2.54 3.00
C VAL A 89 16.98 -1.93 3.03
N MET A 90 15.94 -2.76 3.07
CA MET A 90 14.54 -2.29 3.10
C MET A 90 14.20 -1.51 4.37
N LYS A 91 14.77 -1.87 5.51
CA LYS A 91 14.67 -1.10 6.75
C LYS A 91 15.34 0.27 6.60
N THR A 92 16.51 0.34 5.98
CA THR A 92 17.21 1.60 5.70
C THR A 92 16.41 2.48 4.74
N VAL A 93 15.86 1.91 3.67
CA VAL A 93 14.93 2.59 2.76
C VAL A 93 13.77 3.19 3.54
N ARG A 94 13.12 2.38 4.38
CA ARG A 94 11.96 2.81 5.16
C ARG A 94 12.29 3.99 6.09
N GLN A 95 13.39 3.89 6.83
CA GLN A 95 13.79 4.93 7.77
C GLN A 95 14.20 6.23 7.06
N LYS A 96 15.00 6.14 5.99
CA LYS A 96 15.48 7.34 5.27
C LYS A 96 14.38 8.01 4.44
N ALA A 97 13.46 7.23 3.89
CA ALA A 97 12.30 7.74 3.15
C ALA A 97 11.12 8.14 4.06
N ASP A 98 11.29 8.13 5.39
CA ASP A 98 10.25 8.48 6.35
C ASP A 98 8.93 7.73 6.10
N LEU A 99 9.07 6.42 5.93
CA LEU A 99 7.98 5.47 5.77
C LEU A 99 7.68 4.80 7.12
N PHE A 100 6.41 4.54 7.38
CA PHE A 100 6.03 3.86 8.61
C PHE A 100 6.46 2.40 8.62
N SER A 101 6.94 1.93 9.77
CA SER A 101 6.98 0.50 10.07
C SER A 101 5.58 -0.09 10.22
N GLU A 102 5.44 -1.41 10.17
CA GLU A 102 4.13 -2.05 10.32
C GLU A 102 3.48 -1.73 11.67
N SER A 103 4.26 -1.73 12.75
CA SER A 103 3.81 -1.29 14.08
C SER A 103 3.31 0.16 14.08
N GLN A 104 4.04 1.07 13.41
CA GLN A 104 3.64 2.47 13.27
C GLN A 104 2.36 2.63 12.43
N ARG A 105 2.22 1.87 11.33
CA ARG A 105 1.01 1.87 10.50
C ARG A 105 -0.22 1.38 11.27
N ILE A 106 -0.05 0.33 12.08
CA ILE A 106 -1.11 -0.20 12.96
C ILE A 106 -1.51 0.88 13.97
N LYS A 107 -0.53 1.48 14.67
CA LYS A 107 -0.77 2.55 15.64
C LYS A 107 -1.51 3.74 15.02
N TYR A 108 -1.01 4.26 13.90
CA TYR A 108 -1.64 5.37 13.17
C TYR A 108 -3.09 5.05 12.78
N THR A 109 -3.35 3.83 12.29
CA THR A 109 -4.70 3.39 11.93
C THR A 109 -5.62 3.37 13.15
N ILE A 110 -5.16 2.80 14.26
CA ILE A 110 -5.92 2.77 15.51
C ILE A 110 -6.23 4.19 15.98
N GLU A 111 -5.23 5.06 16.05
CA GLU A 111 -5.40 6.44 16.51
C GLU A 111 -6.39 7.21 15.63
N SER A 112 -6.22 7.15 14.31
CA SER A 112 -7.10 7.84 13.36
C SER A 112 -8.56 7.36 13.41
N ARG A 113 -8.79 6.06 13.61
CA ARG A 113 -10.13 5.45 13.62
C ARG A 113 -10.84 5.54 14.97
N THR A 114 -10.08 5.73 16.04
CA THR A 114 -10.60 5.80 17.41
C THR A 114 -10.54 7.20 18.00
N GLN A 115 -10.16 8.19 17.19
CA GLN A 115 -10.16 9.59 17.55
C GLN A 115 -11.57 10.03 17.95
N GLY A 116 -11.69 10.71 19.09
CA GLY A 116 -12.97 11.22 19.59
C GLY A 116 -13.88 10.19 20.26
N ILE A 117 -13.56 8.89 20.23
CA ILE A 117 -14.32 7.87 20.97
C ILE A 117 -14.07 8.06 22.47
N PRO A 118 -15.08 8.37 23.30
CA PRO A 118 -14.85 8.78 24.68
C PRO A 118 -14.88 7.61 25.69
N ASP A 119 -15.60 6.53 25.40
CA ASP A 119 -15.75 5.36 26.28
C ASP A 119 -14.93 4.15 25.80
N ALA A 120 -14.63 3.24 26.73
CA ALA A 120 -13.78 2.08 26.49
C ALA A 120 -14.49 0.99 25.66
N ARG A 121 -15.81 0.82 25.79
CA ARG A 121 -16.54 -0.22 25.05
C ARG A 121 -16.55 0.09 23.57
N SER A 122 -16.96 1.29 23.19
CA SER A 122 -16.95 1.75 21.79
C SER A 122 -15.54 1.68 21.20
N TYR A 123 -14.51 1.96 22.01
CA TYR A 123 -13.12 1.84 21.59
C TYR A 123 -12.72 0.40 21.26
N LEU A 124 -13.03 -0.58 22.12
CA LEU A 124 -12.74 -1.99 21.86
C LEU A 124 -13.52 -2.54 20.66
N LEU A 125 -14.78 -2.12 20.48
CA LEU A 125 -15.58 -2.47 19.30
C LEU A 125 -14.95 -1.91 18.02
N ALA A 126 -14.45 -0.67 18.05
CA ALA A 126 -13.71 -0.10 16.92
C ALA A 126 -12.41 -0.86 16.62
N LEU A 127 -11.67 -1.31 17.64
CA LEU A 127 -10.49 -2.17 17.44
C LEU A 127 -10.86 -3.49 16.77
N LYS A 128 -11.95 -4.12 17.20
CA LYS A 128 -12.49 -5.34 16.58
C LYS A 128 -12.83 -5.13 15.11
N GLU A 129 -13.47 -4.02 14.77
CA GLU A 129 -13.74 -3.67 13.37
C GLU A 129 -12.46 -3.49 12.55
N ILE A 130 -11.44 -2.81 13.11
CA ILE A 130 -10.15 -2.60 12.43
C ILE A 130 -9.50 -3.96 12.15
N ARG A 131 -9.50 -4.88 13.13
CA ARG A 131 -8.98 -6.24 12.97
C ARG A 131 -9.69 -6.99 11.85
N ILE A 132 -11.03 -7.03 11.89
CA ILE A 132 -11.86 -7.74 10.89
C ILE A 132 -11.63 -7.17 9.48
N LYS A 133 -11.62 -5.84 9.34
CA LYS A 133 -11.36 -5.17 8.05
C LYS A 133 -9.96 -5.45 7.49
N ARG A 134 -9.02 -5.84 8.34
CA ARG A 134 -7.67 -6.27 7.95
C ARG A 134 -7.57 -7.78 7.71
N GLY A 135 -8.66 -8.54 7.82
CA GLY A 135 -8.68 -9.98 7.61
C GLY A 135 -7.97 -10.78 8.71
N LEU A 136 -7.73 -10.18 9.88
CA LEU A 136 -7.06 -10.84 10.99
C LEU A 136 -8.09 -11.60 11.84
N THR A 137 -7.84 -12.89 12.11
CA THR A 137 -8.65 -13.74 12.99
C THR A 137 -8.25 -13.58 14.46
N ASP A 138 -9.19 -13.77 15.40
CA ASP A 138 -8.92 -13.75 16.84
C ASP A 138 -8.80 -15.20 17.31
N GLU A 139 -7.68 -15.83 16.93
CA GLU A 139 -7.43 -17.24 17.18
C GLU A 139 -7.29 -17.54 18.68
N LEU A 140 -6.87 -16.56 19.46
CA LEU A 140 -6.66 -16.67 20.90
C LEU A 140 -7.92 -16.35 21.72
N GLY A 141 -8.99 -15.87 21.07
CA GLY A 141 -10.20 -15.40 21.75
C GLY A 141 -9.93 -14.19 22.67
N ALA A 142 -8.89 -13.42 22.38
CA ALA A 142 -8.44 -12.32 23.23
C ALA A 142 -9.50 -11.21 23.33
N GLU A 143 -10.22 -10.94 22.23
CA GLU A 143 -11.24 -9.90 22.22
C GLU A 143 -12.42 -10.22 23.14
N ALA A 144 -12.88 -11.48 23.13
CA ALA A 144 -13.95 -11.92 24.02
C ALA A 144 -13.52 -11.76 25.49
N MET A 145 -12.30 -12.21 25.83
CA MET A 145 -11.76 -12.04 27.18
C MET A 145 -11.61 -10.56 27.59
N MET A 146 -11.20 -9.69 26.67
CA MET A 146 -11.10 -8.25 26.92
C MET A 146 -12.47 -7.60 27.13
N MET A 147 -13.47 -7.98 26.34
CA MET A 147 -14.84 -7.48 26.50
C MET A 147 -15.46 -7.94 27.81
N ASP A 148 -15.28 -9.21 28.20
CA ASP A 148 -15.74 -9.73 29.49
C ASP A 148 -15.06 -9.02 30.67
N ALA A 149 -13.77 -8.71 30.54
CA ALA A 149 -13.04 -7.95 31.56
C ALA A 149 -13.57 -6.52 31.69
N LEU A 150 -13.87 -5.86 30.57
CA LEU A 150 -14.48 -4.54 30.56
C LEU A 150 -15.87 -4.57 31.20
N GLU A 151 -16.71 -5.54 30.85
CA GLU A 151 -18.04 -5.68 31.42
C GLU A 151 -18.00 -5.80 32.96
N LYS A 152 -17.08 -6.62 33.49
CA LYS A 152 -16.88 -6.72 34.94
C LYS A 152 -16.46 -5.39 35.59
N VAL A 153 -15.57 -4.63 34.94
CA VAL A 153 -15.17 -3.30 35.45
C VAL A 153 -16.36 -2.34 35.47
N GLU A 154 -17.17 -2.32 34.43
CA GLU A 154 -18.31 -1.42 34.38
C GLU A 154 -19.44 -1.82 35.34
N GLN A 155 -19.64 -3.12 35.58
CA GLN A 155 -20.54 -3.62 36.62
C GLN A 155 -20.09 -3.16 38.02
N GLU A 156 -18.79 -3.22 38.30
CA GLU A 156 -18.20 -2.70 39.55
C GLU A 156 -18.39 -1.17 39.67
N LEU A 157 -18.23 -0.43 38.56
CA LEU A 157 -18.39 1.03 38.52
C LEU A 157 -19.85 1.50 38.45
N LYS A 158 -20.79 0.62 38.09
CA LYS A 158 -22.20 0.90 37.81
C LYS A 158 -22.43 1.98 36.73
N LYS A 159 -21.45 2.17 35.84
CA LYS A 159 -21.49 3.13 34.72
C LYS A 159 -20.51 2.71 33.62
N PRO A 160 -20.70 3.19 32.38
CA PRO A 160 -19.72 3.00 31.31
C PRO A 160 -18.35 3.53 31.69
N LEU A 161 -17.29 2.81 31.30
CA LEU A 161 -15.93 3.22 31.59
C LEU A 161 -15.46 4.26 30.55
N MET A 162 -15.19 5.48 31.00
CA MET A 162 -14.66 6.54 30.15
C MET A 162 -13.13 6.40 29.99
N ARG A 163 -12.60 6.66 28.79
CA ARG A 163 -11.14 6.58 28.49
C ARG A 163 -10.31 7.63 29.25
N ASN A 164 -10.93 8.70 29.72
CA ASN A 164 -10.29 9.71 30.58
C ASN A 164 -10.34 9.35 32.07
N ASP A 165 -11.06 8.30 32.47
CA ASP A 165 -11.10 7.81 33.85
C ASP A 165 -9.83 7.02 34.16
N LYS A 166 -8.82 7.72 34.67
CA LYS A 166 -7.50 7.14 34.99
C LYS A 166 -7.59 5.94 35.93
N LYS A 167 -8.50 5.97 36.92
CA LYS A 167 -8.61 4.89 37.92
C LYS A 167 -9.30 3.66 37.31
N GLY A 168 -10.41 3.86 36.61
CA GLY A 168 -11.12 2.78 35.95
C GLY A 168 -10.29 2.13 34.84
N ILE A 169 -9.54 2.93 34.05
CA ILE A 169 -8.64 2.41 33.02
C ILE A 169 -7.47 1.64 33.65
N ALA A 170 -6.88 2.10 34.76
CA ALA A 170 -5.84 1.34 35.46
C ALA A 170 -6.34 -0.04 35.94
N LEU A 171 -7.57 -0.11 36.44
CA LEU A 171 -8.22 -1.36 36.82
C LEU A 171 -8.42 -2.29 35.61
N LEU A 172 -8.91 -1.75 34.49
CA LEU A 172 -9.07 -2.50 33.24
C LEU A 172 -7.73 -3.03 32.72
N MET A 173 -6.70 -2.19 32.69
CA MET A 173 -5.35 -2.57 32.24
C MET A 173 -4.77 -3.69 33.09
N THR A 174 -5.00 -3.67 34.41
CA THR A 174 -4.59 -4.79 35.29
C THR A 174 -5.29 -6.10 34.94
N LYS A 175 -6.58 -6.06 34.56
CA LYS A 175 -7.31 -7.24 34.07
C LYS A 175 -6.76 -7.71 32.71
N PHE A 176 -6.43 -6.78 31.82
CA PHE A 176 -5.80 -7.09 30.52
C PHE A 176 -4.42 -7.71 30.68
N ASP A 177 -3.59 -7.25 31.62
CA ASP A 177 -2.27 -7.82 31.84
C ASP A 177 -2.37 -9.28 32.31
N LYS A 178 -3.37 -9.62 33.14
CA LYS A 178 -3.67 -11.02 33.51
C LYS A 178 -4.12 -11.86 32.32
N ILE A 179 -4.91 -11.28 31.40
CA ILE A 179 -5.32 -11.97 30.16
C ILE A 179 -4.10 -12.20 29.28
N ASN A 180 -3.28 -11.18 29.07
CA ASN A 180 -2.05 -11.27 28.27
C ASN A 180 -1.11 -12.35 28.82
N GLN A 181 -0.91 -12.42 30.14
CA GLN A 181 -0.13 -13.48 30.77
C GLN A 181 -0.69 -14.88 30.48
N LYS A 182 -2.00 -15.07 30.56
CA LYS A 182 -2.65 -16.35 30.23
C LYS A 182 -2.49 -16.74 28.77
N LEU A 183 -2.53 -15.76 27.88
CA LEU A 183 -2.37 -15.95 26.43
C LEU A 183 -0.90 -16.01 26.00
N GLY A 184 0.07 -15.89 26.92
CA GLY A 184 1.49 -15.84 26.60
C GLY A 184 1.91 -14.58 25.83
N ILE A 185 1.09 -13.53 25.84
CA ILE A 185 1.35 -12.26 25.16
C ILE A 185 2.20 -11.38 26.08
N ARG A 186 3.37 -10.98 25.59
CA ARG A 186 4.30 -10.07 26.30
C ARG A 186 4.58 -8.86 25.42
N ARG A 187 4.47 -7.66 25.99
CA ARG A 187 4.70 -6.41 25.23
C ARG A 187 6.17 -6.27 24.84
N GLU A 188 7.04 -6.85 25.64
CA GLU A 188 8.50 -6.86 25.47
C GLU A 188 8.91 -7.66 24.23
N ASP A 189 8.07 -8.58 23.76
CA ASP A 189 8.33 -9.37 22.55
C ASP A 189 7.94 -8.63 21.25
N LEU A 190 7.28 -7.46 21.35
CA LEU A 190 6.83 -6.71 20.16
C LEU A 190 7.97 -6.39 19.17
N PRO A 191 9.16 -5.90 19.59
CA PRO A 191 10.27 -5.65 18.67
C PRO A 191 10.74 -6.92 17.96
N LYS A 192 10.71 -8.07 18.66
CA LYS A 192 11.07 -9.37 18.09
C LYS A 192 10.05 -9.80 17.01
N TYR A 193 8.76 -9.62 17.26
CA TYR A 193 7.74 -9.92 16.25
C TYR A 193 7.85 -9.01 15.03
N GLU A 194 8.18 -7.73 15.23
CA GLU A 194 8.42 -6.78 14.14
C GLU A 194 9.62 -7.21 13.28
N GLU A 195 10.74 -7.57 13.90
CA GLU A 195 11.92 -8.09 13.18
C GLU A 195 11.61 -9.38 12.41
N GLN A 196 10.89 -10.33 13.02
CA GLN A 196 10.47 -11.55 12.35
C GLN A 196 9.54 -11.28 11.15
N LEU A 197 8.65 -10.29 11.28
CA LEU A 197 7.78 -9.87 10.19
C LEU A 197 8.59 -9.23 9.05
N GLU A 198 9.56 -8.39 9.37
CA GLU A 198 10.48 -7.79 8.38
C GLU A 198 11.21 -8.86 7.57
N LEU A 199 11.73 -9.90 8.23
CA LEU A 199 12.40 -11.02 7.56
C LEU A 199 11.44 -11.82 6.65
N LYS A 200 10.20 -12.05 7.10
CA LYS A 200 9.19 -12.74 6.28
C LYS A 200 8.81 -11.94 5.04
N ILE A 201 8.62 -10.63 5.18
CA ILE A 201 8.34 -9.73 4.07
C ILE A 201 9.53 -9.71 3.10
N ALA A 202 10.75 -9.57 3.61
CA ALA A 202 11.97 -9.59 2.82
C ALA A 202 12.11 -10.88 2.00
N LYS A 203 11.86 -12.05 2.63
CA LYS A 203 11.87 -13.33 1.94
C LYS A 203 10.83 -13.38 0.82
N ALA A 204 9.58 -13.02 1.10
CA ALA A 204 8.50 -13.04 0.10
C ALA A 204 8.80 -12.13 -1.09
N GLN A 205 9.36 -10.94 -0.83
CA GLN A 205 9.78 -10.03 -1.89
C GLN A 205 10.95 -10.59 -2.73
N LEU A 206 11.91 -11.28 -2.11
CA LEU A 206 12.98 -11.96 -2.85
C LEU A 206 12.45 -13.15 -3.68
N GLU A 207 11.43 -13.85 -3.20
CA GLU A 207 10.75 -14.90 -3.98
C GLU A 207 10.05 -14.31 -5.22
N GLU A 208 9.38 -13.16 -5.06
CA GLU A 208 8.76 -12.43 -6.18
C GLU A 208 9.81 -11.94 -7.18
N LEU A 209 10.90 -11.30 -6.70
CA LEU A 209 12.01 -10.87 -7.56
C LEU A 209 12.67 -12.03 -8.30
N LYS A 210 12.86 -13.18 -7.64
CA LYS A 210 13.39 -14.39 -8.26
C LYS A 210 12.48 -14.89 -9.38
N LYS A 211 11.17 -14.89 -9.13
CA LYS A 211 10.16 -15.27 -10.13
C LYS A 211 10.18 -14.33 -11.34
N ASP A 212 10.13 -13.02 -11.10
CA ASP A 212 10.15 -12.01 -12.17
C ASP A 212 11.44 -12.09 -13.00
N ALA A 213 12.59 -12.31 -12.35
CA ALA A 213 13.87 -12.51 -13.03
C ALA A 213 13.84 -13.77 -13.92
N PHE A 214 13.32 -14.90 -13.42
CA PHE A 214 13.18 -16.12 -14.23
C PHE A 214 12.25 -15.92 -15.42
N GLU A 215 11.10 -15.27 -15.22
CA GLU A 215 10.16 -15.00 -16.31
C GLU A 215 10.76 -14.10 -17.40
N ALA A 216 11.53 -13.08 -17.01
CA ALA A 216 12.24 -12.21 -17.93
C ALA A 216 13.32 -12.96 -18.72
N MET A 217 14.14 -13.77 -18.04
CA MET A 217 15.20 -14.57 -18.67
C MET A 217 14.65 -15.64 -19.61
N ASP A 218 13.61 -16.37 -19.21
CA ASP A 218 12.94 -17.35 -20.08
C ASP A 218 12.33 -16.71 -21.33
N THR A 219 11.81 -15.49 -21.20
CA THR A 219 11.31 -14.72 -22.33
C THR A 219 12.43 -14.31 -23.28
N GLN A 220 13.59 -13.94 -22.75
CA GLN A 220 14.77 -13.59 -23.54
C GLN A 220 15.33 -14.81 -24.29
N LYS A 221 15.44 -15.96 -23.62
CA LYS A 221 15.94 -17.22 -24.22
C LYS A 221 15.12 -17.71 -25.41
N LYS A 222 13.83 -17.36 -25.47
CA LYS A 222 12.95 -17.74 -26.59
C LYS A 222 13.25 -16.97 -27.89
N ARG A 223 14.00 -15.86 -27.82
CA ARG A 223 14.38 -15.07 -29.00
C ARG A 223 15.51 -15.78 -29.74
N GLU A 224 15.38 -15.88 -31.07
CA GLU A 224 16.36 -16.56 -31.95
C GLU A 224 17.80 -16.08 -31.74
N GLU A 225 17.98 -14.80 -31.46
CA GLU A 225 19.27 -14.13 -31.22
C GLU A 225 20.02 -14.67 -29.98
N PHE A 226 19.32 -15.30 -29.03
CA PHE A 226 19.86 -15.68 -27.71
C PHE A 226 19.70 -17.18 -27.40
N LYS A 227 19.38 -18.01 -28.39
CA LYS A 227 19.11 -19.45 -28.19
C LYS A 227 20.33 -20.25 -27.74
N ASP A 228 21.53 -19.82 -28.16
CA ASP A 228 22.79 -20.49 -27.87
C ASP A 228 23.51 -19.91 -26.63
N GLU A 229 22.94 -18.88 -26.01
CA GLU A 229 23.50 -18.27 -24.79
C GLU A 229 23.06 -19.03 -23.53
N GLU A 230 24.02 -19.27 -22.63
CA GLU A 230 23.73 -19.82 -21.31
C GLU A 230 23.07 -18.75 -20.43
N MET A 231 21.93 -19.07 -19.81
CA MET A 231 21.26 -18.10 -18.95
C MET A 231 22.07 -17.89 -17.66
N PRO A 232 22.28 -16.64 -17.23
CA PRO A 232 22.96 -16.37 -15.98
C PRO A 232 22.13 -16.84 -14.78
N ASP A 233 22.80 -17.17 -13.68
CA ASP A 233 22.14 -17.45 -12.40
C ASP A 233 21.47 -16.17 -11.88
N VAL A 234 20.22 -16.27 -11.41
CA VAL A 234 19.48 -15.18 -10.76
C VAL A 234 20.29 -14.54 -9.63
N LYS A 235 21.09 -15.33 -8.90
CA LYS A 235 21.95 -14.83 -7.81
C LYS A 235 23.07 -13.90 -8.29
N SER A 236 23.45 -14.02 -9.56
CA SER A 236 24.50 -13.20 -10.18
C SER A 236 23.97 -11.87 -10.72
N LEU A 237 22.65 -11.72 -10.84
CA LEU A 237 22.02 -10.52 -11.36
C LEU A 237 22.26 -9.34 -10.40
N ASP A 238 22.52 -8.18 -11.00
CA ASP A 238 22.66 -6.93 -10.26
C ASP A 238 21.46 -6.04 -10.57
N ILE A 239 20.52 -5.96 -9.61
CA ILE A 239 19.28 -5.18 -9.74
C ILE A 239 19.58 -3.70 -10.05
N ARG A 240 20.74 -3.18 -9.65
CA ARG A 240 21.14 -1.79 -9.90
C ARG A 240 21.21 -1.44 -11.39
N ASN A 241 21.41 -2.44 -12.26
CA ASN A 241 21.40 -2.23 -13.71
C ASN A 241 19.99 -1.99 -14.29
N PHE A 242 18.94 -2.17 -13.49
CA PHE A 242 17.54 -2.09 -13.90
C PHE A 242 16.76 -0.94 -13.24
N ILE A 243 17.39 -0.15 -12.35
CA ILE A 243 16.78 0.95 -11.58
C ILE A 243 17.33 2.31 -11.99
#